data_AF-A0A7X6UVB2-F1
#
_entry.id   AF-A0A7X6UVB2-F1
#
_cell.length_a   1.000
_cell.length_b   1.000
_cell.length_c   1.000
_cell.angle_alpha   90.00
_cell.angle_beta   90.00
_cell.angle_gamma   90.00
#
_symmetry.space_group_name_H-M   'P 1'
#
loop_
_entity.id
_entity.type
_entity.pdbx_description
1 polymer ?
#
loop_
_entity_poly.entity_id
_entity_poly.type
_entity_poly.pdbx_seq_one_letter_code
_entity_poly.pdbx_strand_id
1 'polypeptide(L)'
;MIKIMINGLPGNMGQIVAETALEKALALIPYSLTGQAITEDEFSVKNQNFKLLKPDTRQEVIEQIKKEHGNFIAIDYTHPSAVNENAEFYVRNGIPFVMGTTGGDREALMDLVEKASHSCVIAPNMAKQIVAFQALMEMWAQEFPQTFAAYDLSVVESHQKTKADTSGTAKAVCESLLKLGPDLEHGEIQLVRTEDAQLKMGVPQEHLKGHAFHTYGLTSPDKSVHFEFQHNVCGRKVYAEGTIDAAIFLHQQIQKNSANKCFSMVDVLRAGAMD
;
A
#
# COMPACT_ATOMS: atom_id res chain seq x y z
N MET A 1 -18.79 13.93 -6.51
CA MET A 1 -18.65 12.89 -5.47
C MET A 1 -17.96 11.70 -6.10
N ILE A 2 -16.83 11.28 -5.53
CA ILE A 2 -16.08 10.12 -5.99
C ILE A 2 -16.89 8.84 -5.70
N LYS A 3 -16.98 7.95 -6.70
CA LYS A 3 -17.56 6.62 -6.57
C LYS A 3 -16.44 5.59 -6.63
N ILE A 4 -16.39 4.68 -5.68
CA ILE A 4 -15.35 3.64 -5.61
C ILE A 4 -15.95 2.25 -5.49
N MET A 5 -15.38 1.29 -6.23
CA MET A 5 -15.69 -0.13 -6.15
C MET A 5 -14.52 -0.82 -5.43
N ILE A 6 -14.77 -1.38 -4.25
CA ILE A 6 -13.72 -1.98 -3.43
C ILE A 6 -13.68 -3.47 -3.72
N ASN A 7 -12.57 -3.93 -4.27
CA ASN A 7 -12.35 -5.30 -4.73
C ASN A 7 -11.44 -6.05 -3.77
N GLY A 8 -11.81 -7.29 -3.49
CA GLY A 8 -11.15 -8.15 -2.52
C GLY A 8 -11.95 -8.40 -1.25
N LEU A 9 -13.25 -8.08 -1.20
CA LEU A 9 -14.12 -8.55 -0.11
C LEU A 9 -14.35 -10.08 -0.26
N PRO A 10 -14.40 -10.84 0.86
CA PRO A 10 -14.41 -10.41 2.26
C PRO A 10 -13.01 -10.27 2.90
N GLY A 11 -11.94 -10.03 2.13
CA GLY A 11 -10.58 -9.88 2.65
C GLY A 11 -10.39 -8.71 3.61
N ASN A 12 -9.51 -8.89 4.61
CA ASN A 12 -9.30 -7.95 5.72
C ASN A 12 -8.97 -6.51 5.26
N MET A 13 -8.09 -6.33 4.28
CA MET A 13 -7.77 -4.98 3.79
C MET A 13 -8.95 -4.34 3.06
N GLY A 14 -9.67 -5.10 2.22
CA GLY A 14 -10.87 -4.62 1.54
C GLY A 14 -11.93 -4.12 2.52
N GLN A 15 -12.15 -4.87 3.62
CA GLN A 15 -13.07 -4.46 4.69
C GLN A 15 -12.65 -3.12 5.32
N ILE A 16 -11.39 -2.98 5.73
CA ILE A 16 -10.90 -1.75 6.38
C ILE A 16 -10.96 -0.55 5.44
N VAL A 17 -10.70 -0.74 4.14
CA VAL A 17 -10.87 0.33 3.14
C VAL A 17 -12.34 0.70 3.00
N ALA A 18 -13.26 -0.27 2.95
CA ALA A 18 -14.69 0.00 2.88
C ALA A 18 -15.20 0.74 4.11
N GLU A 19 -14.79 0.33 5.30
CA GLU A 19 -15.12 1.04 6.55
C GLU A 19 -14.60 2.49 6.55
N THR A 20 -13.38 2.70 6.05
CA THR A 20 -12.74 4.02 5.98
C THR A 20 -13.42 4.92 4.95
N ALA A 21 -13.82 4.37 3.81
CA ALA A 21 -14.59 5.08 2.80
C ALA A 21 -15.96 5.52 3.33
N LEU A 22 -16.65 4.66 4.08
CA LEU A 22 -17.93 4.98 4.72
C LEU A 22 -17.78 6.09 5.76
N GLU A 23 -16.72 6.06 6.59
CA GLU A 23 -16.41 7.12 7.55
C GLU A 23 -16.16 8.48 6.90
N LYS A 24 -15.57 8.47 5.70
CA LYS A 24 -15.32 9.67 4.88
C LYS A 24 -16.49 10.03 3.96
N ALA A 25 -17.65 9.38 4.10
CA ALA A 25 -18.85 9.61 3.31
C ALA A 25 -18.63 9.50 1.78
N LEU A 26 -17.73 8.61 1.35
CA LEU A 26 -17.54 8.32 -0.08
C LEU A 26 -18.66 7.41 -0.60
N ALA A 27 -19.00 7.56 -1.88
CA ALA A 27 -20.00 6.69 -2.50
C ALA A 27 -19.38 5.34 -2.86
N LEU A 28 -19.88 4.27 -2.23
CA LEU A 28 -19.48 2.90 -2.53
C LEU A 28 -20.39 2.28 -3.58
N ILE A 29 -19.78 1.64 -4.57
CA ILE A 29 -20.49 0.75 -5.49
C ILE A 29 -20.87 -0.53 -4.71
N PRO A 30 -22.14 -0.98 -4.72
CA PRO A 30 -22.61 -2.12 -3.93
C PRO A 30 -22.21 -3.48 -4.52
N TYR A 31 -21.02 -3.53 -5.14
CA TYR A 31 -20.44 -4.70 -5.77
C TYR A 31 -18.95 -4.78 -5.41
N SER A 32 -18.41 -5.98 -5.29
CA SER A 32 -17.00 -6.23 -5.03
C SER A 32 -16.52 -7.44 -5.81
N LEU A 33 -15.37 -7.35 -6.48
CA LEU A 33 -14.73 -8.54 -7.00
C LEU A 33 -14.22 -9.40 -5.84
N THR A 34 -14.41 -10.71 -5.95
CA THR A 34 -13.95 -11.71 -4.96
C THR A 34 -13.15 -12.84 -5.63
N GLY A 35 -12.61 -13.75 -4.82
CA GLY A 35 -11.91 -14.93 -5.32
C GLY A 35 -12.85 -16.09 -5.65
N GLN A 36 -12.47 -16.96 -6.59
CA GLN A 36 -13.29 -18.11 -6.99
C GLN A 36 -13.63 -19.07 -5.83
N ALA A 37 -12.75 -19.14 -4.83
CA ALA A 37 -12.93 -20.01 -3.65
C ALA A 37 -13.92 -19.45 -2.61
N ILE A 38 -14.35 -18.20 -2.74
CA ILE A 38 -15.32 -17.59 -1.83
C ILE A 38 -16.72 -18.10 -2.17
N THR A 39 -17.41 -18.65 -1.16
CA THR A 39 -18.71 -19.30 -1.34
C THR A 39 -19.87 -18.33 -1.25
N GLU A 40 -19.68 -17.25 -0.50
CA GLU A 40 -20.64 -16.20 -0.24
C GLU A 40 -20.88 -15.38 -1.51
N ASP A 41 -22.14 -15.08 -1.79
CA ASP A 41 -22.53 -14.22 -2.92
C ASP A 41 -22.71 -12.76 -2.48
N GLU A 42 -22.77 -12.51 -1.17
CA GLU A 42 -22.91 -11.18 -0.58
C GLU A 42 -22.05 -11.06 0.69
N PHE A 43 -21.61 -9.84 0.98
CA PHE A 43 -20.89 -9.52 2.21
C PHE A 43 -21.25 -8.12 2.69
N SER A 44 -21.38 -7.94 4.01
CA SER A 44 -21.73 -6.66 4.60
C SER A 44 -20.55 -6.05 5.35
N VAL A 45 -20.32 -4.76 5.15
CA VAL A 45 -19.38 -3.94 5.93
C VAL A 45 -20.17 -2.82 6.58
N LYS A 46 -20.20 -2.79 7.92
CA LYS A 46 -21.09 -1.92 8.70
C LYS A 46 -22.55 -2.06 8.24
N ASN A 47 -23.14 -1.01 7.68
CA ASN A 47 -24.53 -0.96 7.23
C ASN A 47 -24.67 -1.08 5.70
N GLN A 48 -23.59 -1.38 4.97
CA GLN A 48 -23.58 -1.49 3.50
C GLN A 48 -23.41 -2.96 3.10
N ASN A 49 -24.32 -3.46 2.26
CA ASN A 49 -24.21 -4.78 1.65
C ASN A 49 -23.54 -4.68 0.26
N PHE A 50 -22.73 -5.67 -0.07
CA PHE A 50 -22.01 -5.79 -1.33
C PHE A 50 -22.30 -7.13 -1.97
N LYS A 51 -22.69 -7.13 -3.25
CA LYS A 51 -22.71 -8.36 -4.04
C LYS A 51 -21.30 -8.75 -4.47
N LEU A 52 -20.91 -9.99 -4.20
CA LEU A 52 -19.61 -10.52 -4.53
C LEU A 52 -19.61 -11.09 -5.95
N LEU A 53 -18.65 -10.64 -6.77
CA LEU A 53 -18.52 -11.00 -8.18
C LEU A 53 -17.29 -11.88 -8.37
N LYS A 54 -17.51 -13.10 -8.86
CA LYS A 54 -16.44 -14.07 -9.09
C LYS A 54 -15.73 -13.79 -10.42
N PRO A 55 -14.47 -14.25 -10.58
CA PRO A 55 -13.70 -14.04 -11.82
C PRO A 55 -14.40 -14.51 -13.10
N ASP A 56 -15.20 -15.57 -13.01
CA ASP A 56 -15.96 -16.17 -14.13
C ASP A 56 -17.22 -15.37 -14.51
N THR A 57 -17.81 -14.63 -13.58
CA THR A 57 -19.09 -13.93 -13.76
C THR A 57 -18.96 -12.42 -13.87
N ARG A 58 -17.85 -11.83 -13.40
CA ARG A 58 -17.65 -10.37 -13.35
C ARG A 58 -17.80 -9.66 -14.70
N GLN A 59 -17.43 -10.32 -15.80
CA GLN A 59 -17.49 -9.69 -17.14
C GLN A 59 -18.93 -9.58 -17.66
N GLU A 60 -19.82 -10.47 -17.24
CA GLU A 60 -21.23 -10.48 -17.67
C GLU A 60 -22.01 -9.30 -17.08
N VAL A 61 -21.60 -8.81 -15.91
CA VAL A 61 -22.33 -7.81 -15.13
C VAL A 61 -21.70 -6.41 -15.18
N ILE A 62 -20.44 -6.27 -15.57
CA ILE A 62 -19.71 -5.01 -15.40
C ILE A 62 -20.29 -3.84 -16.22
N GLU A 63 -20.76 -4.11 -17.44
CA GLU A 63 -21.40 -3.07 -18.26
C GLU A 63 -22.73 -2.60 -17.67
N GLN A 64 -23.49 -3.50 -17.04
CA GLN A 64 -24.71 -3.13 -16.31
C GLN A 64 -24.37 -2.27 -15.09
N ILE A 65 -23.34 -2.63 -14.32
CA ILE A 65 -22.88 -1.86 -13.15
C ILE A 65 -22.45 -0.45 -13.58
N LYS A 66 -21.69 -0.33 -14.69
CA LYS A 66 -21.28 0.97 -15.25
C LYS A 66 -22.49 1.79 -15.72
N LYS A 67 -23.50 1.16 -16.33
CA LYS A 67 -24.73 1.85 -16.75
C LYS A 67 -25.53 2.37 -15.56
N GLU A 68 -25.61 1.60 -14.47
CA GLU A 68 -26.37 1.95 -13.28
C GLU A 68 -25.67 3.02 -12.42
N HIS A 69 -24.36 2.90 -12.25
CA HIS A 69 -23.62 3.74 -11.31
C HIS A 69 -22.74 4.80 -12.00
N GLY A 70 -22.61 4.79 -13.32
CA GLY A 70 -21.72 5.68 -14.07
C GLY A 70 -20.25 5.36 -13.82
N ASN A 71 -19.40 6.38 -13.93
CA ASN A 71 -17.95 6.23 -13.73
C ASN A 71 -17.60 6.04 -12.25
N PHE A 72 -16.73 5.06 -11.97
CA PHE A 72 -16.19 4.78 -10.65
C PHE A 72 -14.72 4.37 -10.76
N ILE A 73 -14.01 4.39 -9.62
CA ILE A 73 -12.62 3.94 -9.50
C ILE A 73 -12.61 2.60 -8.77
N ALA A 74 -11.94 1.60 -9.31
CA ALA A 74 -11.72 0.34 -8.60
C ALA A 74 -10.58 0.48 -7.59
N ILE A 75 -10.76 -0.06 -6.38
CA ILE A 75 -9.68 -0.22 -5.39
C ILE A 75 -9.41 -1.72 -5.27
N ASP A 76 -8.20 -2.15 -5.58
CA ASP A 76 -7.83 -3.56 -5.58
C ASP A 76 -6.96 -3.93 -4.38
N TYR A 77 -7.54 -4.74 -3.49
CA TYR A 77 -6.89 -5.43 -2.38
C TYR A 77 -7.26 -6.92 -2.39
N THR A 78 -6.90 -7.60 -3.48
CA THR A 78 -7.19 -9.01 -3.72
C THR A 78 -6.03 -9.92 -3.29
N HIS A 79 -5.58 -10.82 -4.16
CA HIS A 79 -4.52 -11.78 -3.91
C HIS A 79 -3.41 -11.61 -4.96
N PRO A 80 -2.12 -11.87 -4.64
CA PRO A 80 -1.03 -11.76 -5.61
C PRO A 80 -1.30 -12.44 -6.96
N SER A 81 -1.96 -13.60 -6.95
CA SER A 81 -2.30 -14.35 -8.17
C SER A 81 -3.36 -13.68 -9.06
N ALA A 82 -4.12 -12.72 -8.53
CA ALA A 82 -5.18 -12.03 -9.25
C ALA A 82 -4.76 -10.65 -9.80
N VAL A 83 -3.57 -10.16 -9.43
CA VAL A 83 -3.10 -8.80 -9.76
C VAL A 83 -3.17 -8.53 -11.26
N ASN A 84 -2.55 -9.40 -12.06
CA ASN A 84 -2.45 -9.22 -13.52
C ASN A 84 -3.82 -9.35 -14.19
N GLU A 85 -4.58 -10.40 -13.87
CA GLU A 85 -5.92 -10.62 -14.45
C GLU A 85 -6.92 -9.52 -14.09
N ASN A 86 -6.85 -8.98 -12.87
CA ASN A 86 -7.68 -7.86 -12.45
C ASN A 86 -7.28 -6.58 -13.19
N ALA A 87 -5.99 -6.31 -13.34
CA ALA A 87 -5.52 -5.16 -14.11
C ALA A 87 -5.97 -5.23 -15.57
N GLU A 88 -5.86 -6.40 -16.21
CA GLU A 88 -6.39 -6.63 -17.56
C GLU A 88 -7.89 -6.37 -17.63
N PHE A 89 -8.64 -6.84 -16.64
CA PHE A 89 -10.08 -6.60 -16.55
C PHE A 89 -10.39 -5.10 -16.42
N TYR A 90 -9.68 -4.36 -15.58
CA TYR A 90 -9.87 -2.92 -15.41
C TYR A 90 -9.55 -2.14 -16.69
N VAL A 91 -8.41 -2.44 -17.32
CA VAL A 91 -7.97 -1.82 -18.57
C VAL A 91 -8.96 -2.08 -19.69
N ARG A 92 -9.36 -3.34 -19.89
CA ARG A 92 -10.32 -3.75 -20.93
C ARG A 92 -11.66 -3.05 -20.81
N ASN A 93 -12.14 -2.83 -19.59
CA ASN A 93 -13.44 -2.22 -19.33
C ASN A 93 -13.36 -0.70 -19.10
N GLY A 94 -12.18 -0.08 -19.23
CA GLY A 94 -11.97 1.36 -19.06
C GLY A 94 -12.21 1.85 -17.64
N ILE A 95 -11.95 1.02 -16.62
CA ILE A 95 -12.17 1.35 -15.21
C ILE A 95 -10.84 1.83 -14.60
N PRO A 96 -10.70 3.11 -14.22
CA PRO A 96 -9.52 3.56 -13.50
C PRO A 96 -9.39 2.83 -12.17
N PHE A 97 -8.16 2.56 -11.72
CA PHE A 97 -7.97 1.76 -10.51
C PHE A 97 -6.81 2.20 -9.61
N VAL A 98 -6.92 1.87 -8.33
CA VAL A 98 -5.88 1.97 -7.31
C VAL A 98 -5.49 0.55 -6.90
N MET A 99 -4.27 0.11 -7.20
CA MET A 99 -3.77 -1.23 -6.92
C MET A 99 -2.90 -1.22 -5.67
N GLY A 100 -3.46 -1.67 -4.55
CA GLY A 100 -2.75 -1.89 -3.29
C GLY A 100 -2.26 -3.33 -3.10
N THR A 101 -2.74 -4.26 -3.92
CA THR A 101 -2.29 -5.66 -3.91
C THR A 101 -0.82 -5.77 -4.34
N THR A 102 -0.03 -6.41 -3.49
CA THR A 102 1.39 -6.73 -3.73
C THR A 102 1.55 -8.07 -4.46
N GLY A 103 2.73 -8.32 -5.04
CA GLY A 103 3.01 -9.54 -5.80
C GLY A 103 2.40 -9.49 -7.21
N GLY A 104 2.22 -10.66 -7.82
CA GLY A 104 1.94 -10.80 -9.25
C GLY A 104 3.18 -10.53 -10.10
N ASP A 105 3.01 -10.57 -11.41
CA ASP A 105 4.04 -10.15 -12.35
C ASP A 105 3.99 -8.61 -12.48
N ARG A 106 4.89 -7.94 -11.76
CA ARG A 106 4.94 -6.48 -11.70
C ARG A 106 5.38 -5.84 -13.01
N GLU A 107 6.25 -6.50 -13.75
CA GLU A 107 6.74 -6.02 -15.04
C GLU A 107 5.59 -6.05 -16.04
N ALA A 108 4.91 -7.20 -16.18
CA ALA A 108 3.74 -7.33 -17.05
C ALA A 108 2.60 -6.38 -16.66
N LEU A 109 2.38 -6.14 -15.36
CA LEU A 109 1.39 -5.17 -14.88
C LEU A 109 1.71 -3.75 -15.35
N MET A 110 2.97 -3.30 -15.16
CA MET A 110 3.39 -1.95 -15.56
C MET A 110 3.34 -1.80 -17.09
N ASP A 111 3.84 -2.79 -17.82
CA ASP A 111 3.78 -2.86 -19.29
C ASP A 111 2.36 -2.71 -19.83
N LEU A 112 1.39 -3.42 -19.22
CA LEU A 112 0.00 -3.38 -19.60
C LEU A 112 -0.59 -1.97 -19.44
N VAL A 113 -0.41 -1.35 -18.28
CA VAL A 113 -1.02 -0.03 -18.00
C VAL A 113 -0.36 1.09 -18.78
N GLU A 114 0.93 0.99 -19.06
CA GLU A 114 1.66 1.95 -19.89
C GLU A 114 1.24 1.86 -21.36
N LYS A 115 1.19 0.66 -21.94
CA LYS A 115 0.74 0.45 -23.33
C LYS A 115 -0.70 0.89 -23.54
N ALA A 116 -1.56 0.65 -22.56
CA ALA A 116 -2.95 1.11 -22.60
C ALA A 116 -3.10 2.61 -22.30
N SER A 117 -2.04 3.29 -21.84
CA SER A 117 -2.11 4.63 -21.25
C SER A 117 -3.28 4.72 -20.27
N HIS A 118 -3.34 3.78 -19.32
CA HIS A 118 -4.48 3.64 -18.41
C HIS A 118 -4.31 4.52 -17.19
N SER A 119 -5.41 5.09 -16.69
CA SER A 119 -5.39 5.92 -15.47
C SER A 119 -5.42 5.02 -14.23
N CYS A 120 -4.30 4.95 -13.51
CA CYS A 120 -4.25 4.17 -12.27
C CYS A 120 -3.25 4.73 -11.27
N VAL A 121 -3.40 4.32 -10.00
CA VAL A 121 -2.36 4.45 -8.99
C VAL A 121 -1.88 3.05 -8.63
N ILE A 122 -0.59 2.80 -8.74
CA ILE A 122 0.01 1.53 -8.37
C ILE A 122 1.10 1.82 -7.35
N ALA A 123 0.93 1.30 -6.13
CA ALA A 123 1.89 1.52 -5.06
C ALA A 123 2.03 0.26 -4.18
N PRO A 124 3.26 -0.26 -3.98
CA PRO A 124 3.50 -1.41 -3.13
C PRO A 124 3.33 -1.09 -1.64
N ASN A 125 3.31 0.19 -1.26
CA ASN A 125 3.02 0.67 0.07
C ASN A 125 2.03 1.84 0.00
N MET A 126 0.83 1.64 0.56
CA MET A 126 -0.21 2.67 0.59
C MET A 126 -0.14 3.58 1.82
N ALA A 127 0.75 3.31 2.79
CA ALA A 127 0.98 4.21 3.92
C ALA A 127 1.82 5.40 3.46
N LYS A 128 1.16 6.45 2.97
CA LYS A 128 1.82 7.58 2.31
C LYS A 128 2.89 8.27 3.18
N GLN A 129 2.71 8.31 4.50
CA GLN A 129 3.70 8.88 5.43
C GLN A 129 5.00 8.05 5.47
N ILE A 130 4.89 6.73 5.38
CA ILE A 130 6.06 5.84 5.29
C ILE A 130 6.73 6.02 3.94
N VAL A 131 5.97 6.14 2.85
CA VAL A 131 6.52 6.43 1.52
C VAL A 131 7.26 7.78 1.51
N ALA A 132 6.73 8.80 2.17
CA ALA A 132 7.40 10.10 2.31
C ALA A 132 8.73 9.98 3.08
N PHE A 133 8.76 9.20 4.16
CA PHE A 133 9.98 8.91 4.90
C PHE A 133 11.01 8.15 4.03
N GLN A 134 10.58 7.15 3.27
CA GLN A 134 11.44 6.42 2.33
C GLN A 134 12.06 7.37 1.29
N ALA A 135 11.24 8.24 0.68
CA ALA A 135 11.71 9.23 -0.28
C ALA A 135 12.70 10.23 0.36
N LEU A 136 12.47 10.63 1.61
CA LEU A 136 13.39 11.50 2.35
C LEU A 136 14.76 10.85 2.55
N MET A 137 14.79 9.58 2.97
CA MET A 137 16.05 8.85 3.16
C MET A 137 16.80 8.67 1.84
N GLU A 138 16.09 8.41 0.75
CA GLU A 138 16.69 8.32 -0.58
C GLU A 138 17.28 9.66 -1.04
N MET A 139 16.54 10.77 -0.89
CA MET A 139 17.04 12.11 -1.23
C MET A 139 18.27 12.49 -0.39
N TRP A 140 18.22 12.20 0.92
CA TRP A 140 19.34 12.49 1.81
C TRP A 140 20.61 11.74 1.40
N ALA A 141 20.46 10.46 1.06
CA ALA A 141 21.54 9.60 0.59
C ALA A 141 22.14 10.05 -0.75
N GLN A 142 21.31 10.56 -1.66
CA GLN A 142 21.75 11.08 -2.96
C GLN A 142 22.51 12.40 -2.82
N GLU A 143 22.04 13.30 -1.95
CA GLU A 143 22.62 14.63 -1.79
C GLU A 143 23.93 14.62 -0.98
N PHE A 144 24.05 13.74 0.02
CA PHE A 144 25.17 13.75 0.97
C PHE A 144 25.83 12.36 1.16
N PRO A 145 26.36 11.75 0.08
CA PRO A 145 26.97 10.43 0.16
C PRO A 145 28.17 10.41 1.10
N GLN A 146 28.41 9.29 1.77
CA GLN A 146 29.56 9.06 2.67
C GLN A 146 29.64 9.96 3.92
N THR A 147 28.60 10.75 4.21
CA THR A 147 28.57 11.63 5.41
C THR A 147 28.65 10.86 6.73
N PHE A 148 28.23 9.60 6.73
CA PHE A 148 28.22 8.70 7.88
C PHE A 148 29.23 7.55 7.73
N ALA A 149 30.30 7.73 6.94
CA ALA A 149 31.27 6.67 6.63
C ALA A 149 31.95 5.99 7.85
N ALA A 150 31.99 6.66 9.00
CA ALA A 150 32.56 6.10 10.22
C ALA A 150 31.49 5.59 11.22
N TYR A 151 30.20 5.70 10.90
CA TYR A 151 29.13 5.33 11.81
C TYR A 151 28.74 3.85 11.66
N ASP A 152 28.16 3.30 12.72
CA ASP A 152 27.49 1.99 12.69
C ASP A 152 25.99 2.21 12.44
N LEU A 153 25.43 1.50 11.45
CA LEU A 153 24.00 1.45 11.16
C LEU A 153 23.37 0.23 11.83
N SER A 154 22.42 0.44 12.75
CA SER A 154 21.57 -0.61 13.30
C SER A 154 20.19 -0.54 12.66
N VAL A 155 19.63 -1.70 12.26
CA VAL A 155 18.28 -1.77 11.71
C VAL A 155 17.52 -2.90 12.37
N VAL A 156 16.41 -2.56 13.02
CA VAL A 156 15.53 -3.52 13.69
C VAL A 156 14.13 -3.39 13.11
N GLU A 157 13.53 -4.52 12.71
CA GLU A 157 12.13 -4.54 12.29
C GLU A 157 11.30 -5.59 13.03
N SER A 158 10.06 -5.21 13.35
CA SER A 158 9.08 -6.05 13.99
C SER A 158 7.81 -6.13 13.15
N HIS A 159 7.43 -7.36 12.81
CA HIS A 159 6.20 -7.73 12.11
C HIS A 159 5.65 -9.01 12.74
N GLN A 160 4.44 -9.42 12.37
CA GLN A 160 3.84 -10.68 12.82
C GLN A 160 4.78 -11.88 12.60
N LYS A 161 4.68 -12.88 13.50
CA LYS A 161 5.54 -14.08 13.52
C LYS A 161 5.62 -14.83 12.17
N THR A 162 4.55 -14.79 11.37
CA THR A 162 4.48 -15.46 10.06
C THR A 162 5.22 -14.74 8.95
N LYS A 163 5.69 -13.51 9.16
CA LYS A 163 6.47 -12.77 8.17
C LYS A 163 7.94 -13.14 8.26
N ALA A 164 8.33 -14.14 7.48
CA ALA A 164 9.71 -14.65 7.44
C ALA A 164 10.68 -13.62 6.84
N ASP A 165 10.27 -12.95 5.76
CA ASP A 165 11.14 -12.04 5.03
C ASP A 165 11.14 -10.62 5.60
N THR A 166 12.28 -9.94 5.45
CA THR A 166 12.41 -8.52 5.73
C THR A 166 11.44 -7.71 4.89
N SER A 167 10.78 -6.71 5.49
CA SER A 167 9.87 -5.85 4.75
C SER A 167 10.59 -5.10 3.62
N GLY A 168 9.92 -4.94 2.47
CA GLY A 168 10.46 -4.15 1.36
C GLY A 168 10.75 -2.70 1.76
N THR A 169 9.97 -2.15 2.68
CA THR A 169 10.22 -0.84 3.29
C THR A 169 11.55 -0.80 4.04
N ALA A 170 11.81 -1.75 4.94
CA ALA A 170 13.05 -1.78 5.70
C ALA A 170 14.27 -1.96 4.79
N LYS A 171 14.18 -2.81 3.76
CA LYS A 171 15.24 -2.99 2.77
C LYS A 171 15.54 -1.67 2.05
N ALA A 172 14.53 -1.00 1.52
CA ALA A 172 14.72 0.25 0.77
C ALA A 172 15.30 1.39 1.63
N VAL A 173 14.87 1.50 2.90
CA VAL A 173 15.44 2.49 3.83
C VAL A 173 16.87 2.13 4.19
N CYS A 174 17.15 0.86 4.51
CA CYS A 174 18.49 0.38 4.82
C CYS A 174 19.46 0.62 3.64
N GLU A 175 19.06 0.29 2.42
CA GLU A 175 19.84 0.55 1.20
C GLU A 175 20.13 2.04 1.00
N SER A 176 19.19 2.91 1.34
CA SER A 176 19.40 4.36 1.28
C SER A 176 20.39 4.82 2.35
N LEU A 177 20.23 4.36 3.60
CA LEU A 177 21.14 4.70 4.69
C LEU A 177 22.56 4.17 4.46
N LEU A 178 22.73 2.98 3.86
CA LEU A 178 24.04 2.44 3.51
C LEU A 178 24.80 3.30 2.49
N LYS A 179 24.10 4.02 1.60
CA LYS A 179 24.73 4.97 0.67
C LYS A 179 25.33 6.20 1.38
N LEU A 180 24.91 6.47 2.62
CA LEU A 180 25.56 7.48 3.48
C LEU A 180 26.92 7.01 4.01
N GLY A 181 27.33 5.76 3.74
CA GLY A 181 28.64 5.19 4.09
C GLY A 181 28.77 4.36 5.38
N PRO A 182 27.79 4.21 6.28
CA PRO A 182 28.00 3.45 7.51
C PRO A 182 28.13 1.96 7.24
N ASP A 183 28.75 1.23 8.17
CA ASP A 183 28.73 -0.23 8.17
C ASP A 183 27.43 -0.74 8.83
N LEU A 184 26.83 -1.78 8.25
CA LEU A 184 25.65 -2.42 8.85
C LEU A 184 26.08 -3.25 10.06
N GLU A 185 25.59 -2.90 11.24
CA GLU A 185 25.83 -3.64 12.47
C GLU A 185 25.33 -5.09 12.30
N HIS A 186 26.19 -6.06 12.61
CA HIS A 186 25.96 -7.50 12.37
C HIS A 186 25.78 -7.92 10.90
N GLY A 187 25.92 -7.01 9.93
CA GLY A 187 25.80 -7.30 8.51
C GLY A 187 24.39 -7.64 8.03
N GLU A 188 23.37 -7.53 8.89
CA GLU A 188 21.99 -7.86 8.55
C GLU A 188 20.95 -7.02 9.31
N ILE A 189 19.73 -6.99 8.80
CA ILE A 189 18.58 -6.37 9.47
C ILE A 189 18.04 -7.33 10.54
N GLN A 190 17.96 -6.87 11.78
CA GLN A 190 17.48 -7.69 12.90
C GLN A 190 15.96 -7.85 12.87
N LEU A 191 15.49 -9.09 12.86
CA LEU A 191 14.08 -9.43 12.77
C LEU A 191 13.50 -9.81 14.13
N VAL A 192 12.59 -8.99 14.66
CA VAL A 192 11.86 -9.27 15.90
C VAL A 192 10.52 -9.93 15.57
N ARG A 193 10.35 -11.18 15.99
CA ARG A 193 9.20 -12.04 15.64
C ARG A 193 8.56 -12.78 16.82
N THR A 194 9.21 -12.81 17.98
CA THR A 194 8.66 -13.43 19.20
C THR A 194 7.80 -12.42 19.94
N GLU A 195 6.63 -12.84 20.43
CA GLU A 195 5.68 -11.94 21.11
C GLU A 195 6.35 -11.20 22.28
N ASP A 196 7.13 -11.88 23.10
CA ASP A 196 7.87 -11.25 24.21
C ASP A 196 8.81 -10.13 23.75
N ALA A 197 9.54 -10.33 22.64
CA ALA A 197 10.43 -9.30 22.10
C ALA A 197 9.65 -8.17 21.42
N GLN A 198 8.52 -8.47 20.79
CA GLN A 198 7.62 -7.48 20.19
C GLN A 198 7.01 -6.56 21.26
N LEU A 199 6.54 -7.14 22.37
CA LEU A 199 6.03 -6.38 23.52
C LEU A 199 7.13 -5.49 24.13
N LYS A 200 8.37 -6.00 24.24
CA LYS A 200 9.52 -5.19 24.69
C LYS A 200 9.87 -4.04 23.75
N MET A 201 9.58 -4.17 22.45
CA MET A 201 9.69 -3.08 21.47
C MET A 201 8.51 -2.09 21.52
N GLY A 202 7.54 -2.29 22.43
CA GLY A 202 6.38 -1.41 22.58
C GLY A 202 5.25 -1.70 21.61
N VAL A 203 5.23 -2.87 20.96
CA VAL A 203 4.06 -3.31 20.16
C VAL A 203 2.90 -3.60 21.13
N PRO A 204 1.72 -2.96 20.99
CA PRO A 204 0.57 -3.26 21.83
C PRO A 204 0.08 -4.70 21.63
N GLN A 205 -0.43 -5.33 22.69
CA GLN A 205 -0.85 -6.73 22.68
C GLN A 205 -1.92 -7.01 21.62
N GLU A 206 -2.87 -6.09 21.44
CA GLU A 206 -3.94 -6.17 20.44
C GLU A 206 -3.43 -6.07 18.99
N HIS A 207 -2.20 -5.61 18.77
CA HIS A 207 -1.60 -5.38 17.45
C HIS A 207 -0.51 -6.39 17.06
N LEU A 208 -0.17 -7.36 17.92
CA LEU A 208 0.85 -8.39 17.63
C LEU A 208 0.60 -9.18 16.32
N LYS A 209 -0.66 -9.31 15.91
CA LYS A 209 -1.08 -10.00 14.68
C LYS A 209 -1.12 -9.08 13.45
N GLY A 210 -0.79 -7.81 13.61
CA GLY A 210 -0.88 -6.81 12.55
C GLY A 210 -0.23 -5.49 12.98
N HIS A 211 1.09 -5.46 12.91
CA HIS A 211 1.91 -4.28 13.16
C HIS A 211 3.10 -4.24 12.21
N ALA A 212 3.74 -3.08 12.12
CA ALA A 212 4.98 -2.88 11.40
C ALA A 212 5.80 -1.80 12.10
N PHE A 213 6.73 -2.20 12.97
CA PHE A 213 7.60 -1.29 13.73
C PHE A 213 9.00 -1.39 13.16
N HIS A 214 9.63 -0.25 12.89
CA HIS A 214 10.99 -0.19 12.36
C HIS A 214 11.77 0.89 13.08
N THR A 215 13.00 0.55 13.45
CA THR A 215 13.96 1.45 14.08
C THR A 215 15.27 1.38 13.29
N TYR A 216 15.80 2.54 12.92
CA TYR A 216 17.08 2.69 12.23
C TYR A 216 17.96 3.61 13.08
N GLY A 217 19.11 3.11 13.54
CA GLY A 217 20.06 3.84 14.38
C GLY A 217 21.36 4.10 13.63
N LEU A 218 21.91 5.31 13.73
CA LEU A 218 23.27 5.64 13.29
C LEU A 218 24.08 6.11 14.50
N THR A 219 25.14 5.39 14.84
CA THR A 219 25.94 5.69 16.04
C THR A 219 27.39 5.98 15.68
N SER A 220 27.95 7.09 16.20
CA SER A 220 29.34 7.48 15.95
C SER A 220 30.35 6.50 16.58
N PRO A 221 31.61 6.45 16.09
CA PRO A 221 32.64 5.58 16.66
C PRO A 221 32.85 5.72 18.17
N ASP A 222 32.87 6.98 18.64
CA ASP A 222 33.07 7.35 20.03
C ASP A 222 31.79 7.29 20.88
N LYS A 223 30.67 6.86 20.26
CA LYS A 223 29.34 6.73 20.87
C LYS A 223 28.78 8.05 21.44
N SER A 224 29.33 9.20 21.04
CA SER A 224 28.88 10.52 21.49
C SER A 224 27.64 11.03 20.74
N VAL A 225 27.40 10.54 19.51
CA VAL A 225 26.27 10.93 18.67
C VAL A 225 25.47 9.70 18.28
N HIS A 226 24.15 9.77 18.47
CA HIS A 226 23.19 8.77 18.04
C HIS A 226 22.02 9.45 17.33
N PHE A 227 21.75 9.03 16.09
CA PHE A 227 20.52 9.36 15.37
C PHE A 227 19.61 8.15 15.40
N GLU A 228 18.33 8.37 15.66
CA GLU A 228 17.30 7.34 15.61
C GLU A 228 16.13 7.79 14.72
N PHE A 229 15.73 6.91 13.81
CA PHE A 229 14.53 7.07 13.02
C PHE A 229 13.58 5.92 13.34
N GLN A 230 12.34 6.24 13.73
CA GLN A 230 11.34 5.24 14.06
C GLN A 230 10.02 5.50 13.35
N HIS A 231 9.40 4.43 12.84
CA HIS A 231 8.02 4.47 12.41
C HIS A 231 7.27 3.19 12.80
N ASN A 232 6.15 3.37 13.50
CA ASN A 232 5.38 2.29 14.10
C ASN A 232 3.95 2.31 13.59
N VAL A 233 3.55 1.23 12.92
CA VAL A 233 2.16 1.04 12.46
C VAL A 233 1.49 0.01 13.34
N CYS A 234 0.35 0.41 13.92
CA CYS A 234 -0.59 -0.47 14.59
C CYS A 234 -1.80 -0.72 13.66
N GLY A 235 -2.06 -1.99 13.36
CA GLY A 235 -3.15 -2.37 12.46
C GLY A 235 -2.90 -1.97 11.00
N ARG A 236 -3.97 -1.60 10.31
CA ARG A 236 -3.98 -1.40 8.84
C ARG A 236 -4.61 -0.08 8.38
N LYS A 237 -5.08 0.74 9.32
CA LYS A 237 -5.82 1.98 9.03
C LYS A 237 -5.04 2.95 8.15
N VAL A 238 -3.74 3.10 8.40
CA VAL A 238 -2.86 3.99 7.61
C VAL A 238 -2.83 3.64 6.11
N TYR A 239 -2.90 2.36 5.76
CA TYR A 239 -2.94 1.92 4.37
C TYR A 239 -4.29 2.25 3.72
N ALA A 240 -5.39 2.10 4.48
CA ALA A 240 -6.72 2.46 4.00
C ALA A 240 -6.84 3.98 3.77
N GLU A 241 -6.37 4.80 4.71
CA GLU A 241 -6.33 6.26 4.57
C GLU A 241 -5.57 6.68 3.31
N GLY A 242 -4.34 6.19 3.12
CA GLY A 242 -3.56 6.52 1.91
C GLY A 242 -4.14 5.96 0.62
N THR A 243 -4.90 4.86 0.67
CA THR A 243 -5.66 4.36 -0.49
C THR A 243 -6.80 5.30 -0.86
N ILE A 244 -7.52 5.84 0.13
CA ILE A 244 -8.56 6.82 -0.12
C ILE A 244 -7.95 8.09 -0.73
N ASP A 245 -6.82 8.56 -0.20
CA ASP A 245 -6.10 9.70 -0.77
C ASP A 245 -5.68 9.43 -2.23
N ALA A 246 -5.18 8.24 -2.53
CA ALA A 246 -4.84 7.83 -3.89
C ALA A 246 -6.07 7.80 -4.83
N ALA A 247 -7.22 7.37 -4.34
CA ALA A 247 -8.46 7.37 -5.12
C ALA A 247 -8.94 8.80 -5.40
N ILE A 248 -8.88 9.69 -4.41
CA ILE A 248 -9.19 11.13 -4.56
C ILE A 248 -8.23 11.78 -5.55
N PHE A 249 -6.92 11.54 -5.40
CA PHE A 249 -5.89 11.99 -6.32
C PHE A 249 -6.20 11.58 -7.75
N LEU A 250 -6.45 10.29 -7.97
CA LEU A 250 -6.73 9.75 -9.29
C LEU A 250 -7.99 10.37 -9.90
N HIS A 251 -9.04 10.55 -9.09
CA HIS A 251 -10.25 11.24 -9.52
C HIS A 251 -9.98 12.67 -10.00
N GLN A 252 -9.17 13.43 -9.25
CA GLN A 252 -8.79 14.80 -9.63
C GLN A 252 -7.95 14.82 -10.91
N GLN A 253 -7.02 13.88 -11.10
CA GLN A 253 -6.22 13.78 -12.33
C GLN A 253 -7.11 13.51 -13.56
N ILE A 254 -8.11 12.63 -13.40
CA ILE A 254 -9.08 12.33 -14.46
C ILE A 254 -9.88 13.58 -14.83
N GLN A 255 -10.35 14.36 -13.85
CA GLN A 255 -11.10 15.60 -14.11
C GLN A 255 -10.27 16.69 -14.79
N LYS A 256 -8.96 16.73 -14.55
CA LYS A 256 -8.03 17.71 -15.13
C LYS A 256 -7.61 17.37 -16.58
N ASN A 257 -8.13 16.29 -17.17
CA ASN A 257 -7.64 15.71 -18.43
C ASN A 257 -6.14 15.34 -18.38
N SER A 258 -5.56 15.19 -17.19
CA SER A 258 -4.27 14.54 -16.95
C SER A 258 -4.45 13.02 -16.80
N ALA A 259 -5.59 12.50 -17.27
CA ALA A 259 -5.88 11.09 -17.40
C ALA A 259 -4.86 10.44 -18.35
N ASN A 260 -4.75 9.12 -18.27
CA ASN A 260 -3.97 8.23 -19.15
C ASN A 260 -2.52 7.98 -18.72
N LYS A 261 -2.29 7.95 -17.40
CA LYS A 261 -0.98 7.63 -16.81
C LYS A 261 -1.13 6.77 -15.56
N CYS A 262 -0.15 5.90 -15.35
CA CYS A 262 0.07 5.23 -14.08
C CYS A 262 0.85 6.14 -13.11
N PHE A 263 0.29 6.36 -11.93
CA PHE A 263 0.86 7.17 -10.87
C PHE A 263 1.34 6.30 -9.70
N SER A 264 2.31 6.82 -8.96
CA SER A 264 2.83 6.23 -7.73
C SER A 264 2.28 6.95 -6.49
N MET A 265 2.52 6.40 -5.30
CA MET A 265 2.22 7.11 -4.06
C MET A 265 3.10 8.37 -3.86
N VAL A 266 4.27 8.45 -4.52
CA VAL A 266 5.08 9.68 -4.53
C VAL A 266 4.38 10.80 -5.31
N ASP A 267 3.71 10.47 -6.41
CA ASP A 267 2.91 11.46 -7.16
C ASP A 267 1.72 11.96 -6.33
N VAL A 268 1.07 11.06 -5.59
CA VAL A 268 0.01 11.39 -4.63
C VAL A 268 0.53 12.36 -3.56
N LEU A 269 1.71 12.09 -2.98
CA LEU A 269 2.34 12.96 -1.98
C LEU A 269 2.68 14.36 -2.55
N ARG A 270 3.21 14.42 -3.78
CA ARG A 270 3.57 15.68 -4.44
C ARG A 270 2.36 16.57 -4.74
N ALA A 271 1.16 16.00 -4.83
CA ALA A 271 -0.07 16.76 -5.01
C ALA A 271 -0.45 17.60 -3.78
N GLY A 272 0.11 17.28 -2.60
CA GLY A 272 -0.22 17.93 -1.33
C GLY A 272 -1.45 17.34 -0.64
N ALA A 273 -1.94 18.05 0.38
CA ALA A 273 -3.21 17.69 1.02
C ALA A 273 -4.35 17.81 0.00
N MET A 274 -5.22 16.81 -0.01
CA MET A 274 -6.37 16.77 -0.90
C MET A 274 -7.63 16.95 -0.07
N ASP A 275 -8.33 18.06 -0.31
CA ASP A 275 -9.64 18.37 0.26
C ASP A 275 -10.78 17.76 -0.58
#